data_AF-A0A537RBH4-F1
#
_entry.id   AF-A0A537RBH4-F1
#
_cell.length_a   1.000
_cell.length_b   1.000
_cell.length_c   1.000
_cell.angle_alpha   90.00
_cell.angle_beta   90.00
_cell.angle_gamma   90.00
#
_symmetry.space_group_name_H-M   'P 1'
#
loop_
_entity.id
_entity.type
_entity.pdbx_description
1 polymer ?
#
loop_
_entity_poly.entity_id
_entity_poly.type
_entity_poly.pdbx_seq_one_letter_code
_entity_poly.pdbx_strand_id
1 'polypeptide(L)'
;MLRRPVKVAMTRPQVFNTTTHRSASEQRVRLGANRDGRLTAYGQDAVVQSARFDTFVEPVSLAARSLYAAPNRRTRHRLAKLDLSRSDSMRAPGDAIGLLALECAMDELAETLGLDPIELR
;
A
#
# COMPACT_ATOMS: atom_id res chain seq x y z
N MET A 1 -13.17 -30.94 -28.38
CA MET A 1 -14.12 -30.03 -27.68
C MET A 1 -15.26 -30.85 -27.11
N LEU A 2 -15.69 -30.58 -25.86
CA LEU A 2 -16.73 -31.36 -25.16
C LEU A 2 -18.18 -31.03 -25.59
N ARG A 3 -18.43 -29.94 -26.34
CA ARG A 3 -19.75 -29.51 -26.87
C ARG A 3 -20.92 -29.56 -25.86
N ARG A 4 -20.63 -29.35 -24.57
CA ARG A 4 -21.59 -29.38 -23.47
C ARG A 4 -21.25 -28.29 -22.44
N PRO A 5 -22.23 -27.72 -21.71
CA PRO A 5 -21.94 -26.81 -20.61
C PRO A 5 -21.08 -27.47 -19.52
N VAL A 6 -20.14 -26.71 -18.95
CA VAL A 6 -19.25 -27.15 -17.87
C VAL A 6 -19.30 -26.13 -16.74
N LYS A 7 -19.36 -26.60 -15.49
CA LYS A 7 -19.22 -25.79 -14.28
C LYS A 7 -17.94 -26.19 -13.56
N VAL A 8 -17.14 -25.19 -13.16
CA VAL A 8 -16.00 -25.38 -12.28
C VAL A 8 -16.31 -24.66 -10.98
N ALA A 9 -16.27 -25.40 -9.87
CA ALA A 9 -16.41 -24.84 -8.53
C ALA A 9 -15.20 -25.26 -7.71
N MET A 10 -14.50 -24.28 -7.15
CA MET A 10 -13.32 -24.53 -6.34
C MET A 10 -13.73 -24.92 -4.92
N THR A 11 -13.02 -25.89 -4.34
CA THR A 11 -13.09 -26.14 -2.90
C THR A 11 -12.40 -25.03 -2.13
N ARG A 12 -12.75 -24.84 -0.85
CA ARG A 12 -12.11 -23.80 -0.02
C ARG A 12 -10.56 -23.87 -0.01
N PRO A 13 -9.93 -25.04 0.12
CA PRO A 13 -8.47 -25.15 0.04
C PRO A 13 -7.88 -24.75 -1.32
N GLN A 14 -8.60 -24.96 -2.42
CA GLN A 14 -8.14 -24.57 -3.75
C GLN A 14 -8.12 -23.05 -3.94
N VAL A 15 -9.08 -22.33 -3.32
CA VAL A 15 -9.20 -20.86 -3.45
C VAL A 15 -7.90 -20.18 -3.03
N PHE A 16 -7.38 -20.49 -1.84
CA PHE A 16 -6.20 -19.81 -1.30
C PHE A 16 -4.95 -19.90 -2.19
N ASN A 17 -4.80 -20.98 -2.96
CA ASN A 17 -3.63 -21.21 -3.79
C ASN A 17 -3.81 -20.77 -5.25
N THR A 18 -5.06 -20.76 -5.75
CA THR A 18 -5.33 -20.57 -7.20
C THR A 18 -5.97 -19.21 -7.51
N THR A 19 -6.46 -18.48 -6.50
CA THR A 19 -6.96 -17.11 -6.67
C THR A 19 -5.93 -16.08 -6.25
N THR A 20 -6.38 -14.83 -6.11
CA THR A 20 -5.53 -13.71 -5.71
C THR A 20 -5.56 -13.48 -4.20
N HIS A 21 -4.57 -12.76 -3.71
CA HIS A 21 -4.48 -12.26 -2.34
C HIS A 21 -3.94 -10.82 -2.34
N ARG A 22 -4.01 -10.13 -1.19
CA ARG A 22 -3.42 -8.79 -1.09
C ARG A 22 -1.91 -8.88 -1.18
N SER A 23 -1.28 -7.96 -1.91
CA SER A 23 0.18 -7.84 -1.93
C SER A 23 0.74 -7.53 -0.54
N ALA A 24 1.79 -8.23 -0.13
CA ALA A 24 2.64 -7.78 0.96
C ALA A 24 3.39 -6.49 0.54
N SER A 25 3.70 -5.62 1.51
CA SER A 25 4.46 -4.40 1.27
C SER A 25 5.43 -4.09 2.41
N GLU A 26 6.63 -3.66 2.08
CA GLU A 26 7.53 -2.95 2.99
C GLU A 26 7.55 -1.48 2.56
N GLN A 27 7.33 -0.57 3.51
CA GLN A 27 7.15 0.85 3.22
C GLN A 27 8.04 1.68 4.14
N ARG A 28 8.85 2.56 3.55
CA ARG A 28 9.64 3.55 4.28
C ARG A 28 9.06 4.93 4.04
N VAL A 29 8.46 5.50 5.09
CA VAL A 29 7.91 6.86 5.10
C VAL A 29 8.93 7.82 5.75
N ARG A 30 9.04 9.03 5.18
CA ARG A 30 9.89 10.11 5.68
C ARG A 30 9.12 11.41 5.57
N LEU A 31 8.96 12.10 6.70
CA LEU A 31 8.27 13.38 6.79
C LEU A 31 9.28 14.47 7.13
N GLY A 32 9.14 15.62 6.48
CA GLY A 32 9.77 16.86 6.89
C GLY A 32 8.68 17.85 7.23
N ALA A 33 8.76 18.49 8.39
CA ALA A 33 7.77 19.44 8.88
C ALA A 33 8.42 20.61 9.60
N ASN A 34 7.69 21.72 9.65
CA ASN A 34 8.02 22.84 10.52
C ASN A 34 7.56 22.56 11.96
N ARG A 35 7.99 23.39 12.92
CA ARG A 35 7.60 23.26 14.34
C ARG A 35 6.09 23.43 14.58
N ASP A 36 5.38 24.06 13.65
CA ASP A 36 3.92 24.23 13.68
C ASP A 36 3.16 23.04 13.05
N GLY A 37 3.86 21.95 12.71
CA GLY A 37 3.25 20.74 12.13
C GLY A 37 3.10 20.77 10.61
N ARG A 38 3.31 21.92 9.95
CA ARG A 38 3.13 21.99 8.49
C ARG A 38 4.20 21.20 7.75
N LEU A 39 3.77 20.21 6.97
CA LEU A 39 4.68 19.40 6.14
C LEU A 39 5.36 20.26 5.07
N THR A 40 6.68 20.16 5.01
CA THR A 40 7.54 20.75 3.99
C THR A 40 8.04 19.71 2.99
N ALA A 41 8.12 18.44 3.39
CA ALA A 41 8.54 17.34 2.53
C ALA A 41 7.86 16.02 2.90
N TYR A 42 7.65 15.19 1.88
CA TYR A 42 7.13 13.83 2.01
C TYR A 42 7.88 12.86 1.10
N GLY A 43 8.29 11.72 1.66
CA GLY A 43 8.92 10.62 0.94
C GLY A 43 8.32 9.28 1.31
N GLN A 44 7.90 8.48 0.33
CA GLN A 44 7.51 7.08 0.53
C GLN A 44 8.12 6.18 -0.52
N ASP A 45 9.02 5.31 -0.07
CA ASP A 45 9.58 4.24 -0.87
C ASP A 45 8.95 2.92 -0.44
N ALA A 46 8.27 2.25 -1.37
CA ALA A 46 7.61 0.97 -1.16
C ALA A 46 8.27 -0.14 -1.98
N VAL A 47 8.43 -1.31 -1.36
CA VAL A 47 8.65 -2.59 -2.04
C VAL A 47 7.35 -3.37 -1.91
N VAL A 48 6.75 -3.76 -3.03
CA VAL A 48 5.49 -4.50 -3.08
C VAL A 48 5.71 -5.85 -3.76
N GLN A 49 5.11 -6.88 -3.21
CA GLN A 49 5.19 -8.24 -3.74
C GLN A 49 4.33 -8.39 -5.01
N SER A 50 4.87 -9.09 -6.00
CA SER A 50 4.12 -9.56 -7.16
C SER A 50 4.59 -10.95 -7.55
N ALA A 51 3.69 -11.78 -8.08
CA ALA A 51 4.08 -13.07 -8.62
C ALA A 51 5.10 -12.88 -9.76
N ARG A 52 6.02 -13.83 -9.92
CA ARG A 52 7.11 -13.76 -10.93
C ARG A 52 6.60 -13.46 -12.34
N PHE A 53 5.46 -14.03 -12.73
CA PHE A 53 4.85 -13.89 -14.05
C PHE A 53 3.87 -12.72 -14.19
N ASP A 54 3.48 -12.08 -13.09
CA ASP A 54 2.51 -11.00 -13.10
C ASP A 54 3.20 -9.64 -13.20
N THR A 55 2.46 -8.55 -13.44
CA THR A 55 2.96 -7.17 -13.45
C THR A 55 2.20 -6.25 -12.51
N PHE A 56 1.23 -6.76 -11.76
CA PHE A 56 0.46 -6.00 -10.78
C PHE A 56 1.37 -5.29 -9.76
N VAL A 57 1.09 -4.01 -9.51
CA VAL A 57 1.76 -3.16 -8.51
C VAL A 57 0.68 -2.67 -7.56
N GLU A 58 0.77 -3.05 -6.28
CA GLU A 58 -0.12 -2.51 -5.26
C GLU A 58 0.17 -1.01 -5.04
N PRO A 59 -0.79 -0.11 -5.23
CA PRO A 59 -0.53 1.33 -5.33
C PRO A 59 -0.54 2.01 -3.95
N VAL A 60 0.30 1.54 -3.01
CA VAL A 60 0.28 1.93 -1.58
C VAL A 60 0.59 3.40 -1.28
N SER A 61 0.97 4.20 -2.28
CA SER A 61 1.29 5.62 -2.10
C SER A 61 0.21 6.57 -2.60
N LEU A 62 -0.93 6.06 -3.07
CA LEU A 62 -1.99 6.93 -3.58
C LEU A 62 -2.59 7.81 -2.49
N ALA A 63 -2.96 7.23 -1.35
CA ALA A 63 -3.46 7.95 -0.19
C ALA A 63 -2.58 9.14 0.20
N ALA A 64 -1.27 8.91 0.38
CA ALA A 64 -0.34 9.96 0.74
C ALA A 64 -0.20 11.04 -0.32
N ARG A 65 -0.55 10.73 -1.58
CA ARG A 65 -0.52 11.73 -2.64
C ARG A 65 -1.71 12.70 -2.60
N SER A 66 -2.80 12.32 -1.96
CA SER A 66 -4.05 13.08 -1.94
C SER A 66 -4.41 13.66 -0.57
N LEU A 67 -4.02 13.02 0.53
CA LEU A 67 -4.46 13.38 1.88
C LEU A 67 -3.71 14.58 2.47
N TYR A 68 -2.38 14.55 2.45
CA TYR A 68 -1.57 15.59 3.09
C TYR A 68 -0.81 16.45 2.09
N ALA A 69 -0.90 17.76 2.28
CA ALA A 69 -0.20 18.74 1.46
C ALA A 69 1.28 18.85 1.90
N ALA A 70 2.20 18.76 0.95
CA ALA A 70 3.60 19.08 1.12
C ALA A 70 4.17 19.59 -0.21
N PRO A 71 4.99 20.67 -0.23
CA PRO A 71 5.52 21.21 -1.47
C PRO A 71 6.57 20.30 -2.13
N ASN A 72 7.30 19.49 -1.35
CA ASN A 72 8.33 18.59 -1.86
C ASN A 72 7.92 17.13 -1.67
N ARG A 73 7.67 16.39 -2.77
CA ARG A 73 7.09 15.05 -2.69
C ARG A 73 7.82 14.03 -3.54
N ARG A 74 8.14 12.87 -2.96
CA ARG A 74 8.70 11.71 -3.67
C ARG A 74 7.94 10.45 -3.29
N THR A 75 7.45 9.72 -4.29
CA THR A 75 6.89 8.38 -4.09
C THR A 75 7.54 7.42 -5.07
N ARG A 76 7.85 6.21 -4.61
CA ARG A 76 8.50 5.19 -5.43
C ARG A 76 7.98 3.81 -5.06
N HIS A 77 7.67 3.01 -6.08
CA HIS A 77 7.34 1.59 -5.94
C HIS A 77 8.41 0.73 -6.62
N ARG A 78 8.79 -0.35 -5.95
CA ARG A 78 9.61 -1.43 -6.49
C ARG A 78 8.82 -2.73 -6.39
N LEU A 79 8.90 -3.57 -7.41
CA LEU A 79 8.33 -4.90 -7.38
C LEU A 79 9.35 -5.92 -6.87
N ALA A 80 8.98 -6.66 -5.83
CA ALA A 80 9.63 -7.91 -5.47
C ALA A 80 8.92 -9.05 -6.20
N LYS A 81 9.59 -9.64 -7.20
CA LYS A 81 9.07 -10.76 -7.98
C LYS A 81 9.34 -12.08 -7.26
N LEU A 82 8.28 -12.72 -6.75
CA LEU A 82 8.38 -13.93 -5.93
C LEU A 82 7.65 -15.12 -6.56
N ASP A 83 8.08 -16.33 -6.21
CA ASP A 83 7.44 -17.59 -6.60
C ASP A 83 6.23 -17.90 -5.68
N LEU A 84 5.28 -16.98 -5.67
CA LEU A 84 4.03 -17.04 -4.90
C LEU A 84 2.84 -16.89 -5.85
N SER A 85 1.64 -17.24 -5.37
CA SER A 85 0.40 -17.01 -6.10
C SER A 85 0.23 -15.53 -6.45
N ARG A 86 -0.60 -15.27 -7.46
CA ARG A 86 -0.86 -13.90 -7.92
C ARG A 86 -1.41 -13.03 -6.77
N SER A 87 -0.88 -11.82 -6.62
CA SER A 87 -1.51 -10.77 -5.82
C SER A 87 -2.38 -9.88 -6.71
N ASP A 88 -3.48 -9.34 -6.17
CA ASP A 88 -4.34 -8.41 -6.90
C ASP A 88 -5.20 -7.60 -5.90
N SER A 89 -6.02 -6.72 -6.46
CA SER A 89 -6.98 -5.85 -5.80
C SER A 89 -7.79 -6.60 -4.74
N MET A 90 -7.67 -6.11 -3.50
CA MET A 90 -8.52 -6.47 -2.37
C MET A 90 -9.21 -5.20 -1.86
N ARG A 91 -10.24 -5.32 -1.00
CA ARG A 91 -11.02 -4.17 -0.50
C ARG A 91 -10.14 -2.97 -0.12
N ALA A 92 -10.38 -1.81 -0.74
CA ALA A 92 -9.48 -0.65 -0.70
C ALA A 92 -8.05 -0.98 -1.19
N PRO A 93 -7.84 -1.14 -2.52
CA PRO A 93 -6.53 -1.38 -3.11
C PRO A 93 -5.59 -0.20 -2.86
N GLY A 94 -4.35 -0.49 -2.49
CA GLY A 94 -3.34 0.49 -2.08
C GLY A 94 -3.63 1.04 -0.68
N ASP A 95 -4.78 1.69 -0.53
CA ASP A 95 -5.11 2.50 0.64
C ASP A 95 -5.12 1.70 1.94
N ALA A 96 -5.68 0.49 1.97
CA ALA A 96 -5.80 -0.27 3.21
C ALA A 96 -4.46 -0.54 3.91
N ILE A 97 -3.38 -0.73 3.15
CA ILE A 97 -2.04 -0.98 3.69
C ILE A 97 -1.12 0.24 3.57
N GLY A 98 -1.40 1.14 2.64
CA GLY A 98 -0.68 2.40 2.46
C GLY A 98 -1.00 3.41 3.54
N LEU A 99 -2.28 3.56 3.91
CA LEU A 99 -2.73 4.46 4.97
C LEU A 99 -2.16 4.06 6.32
N LEU A 100 -2.08 2.76 6.63
CA LEU A 100 -1.49 2.31 7.89
C LEU A 100 -0.08 2.88 8.07
N ALA A 101 0.78 2.75 7.06
CA ALA A 101 2.15 3.28 7.13
C ALA A 101 2.20 4.82 7.16
N LEU A 102 1.30 5.50 6.44
CA LEU A 102 1.22 6.95 6.42
C LEU A 102 0.77 7.51 7.77
N GLU A 103 -0.33 6.99 8.30
CA GLU A 103 -0.95 7.50 9.53
C GLU A 103 -0.08 7.23 10.76
N CYS A 104 0.57 6.07 10.83
CA CYS A 104 1.58 5.83 11.86
C CYS A 104 2.70 6.88 11.81
N ALA A 105 3.19 7.24 10.61
CA ALA A 105 4.22 8.28 10.48
C ALA A 105 3.70 9.68 10.88
N MET A 106 2.42 9.99 10.64
CA MET A 106 1.81 11.23 11.09
C MET A 106 1.66 11.28 12.62
N ASP A 107 1.31 10.16 13.25
CA ASP A 107 1.26 10.06 14.72
C ASP A 107 2.65 10.21 15.34
N GLU A 108 3.67 9.53 14.79
CA GLU A 108 5.07 9.69 15.22
C GLU A 108 5.57 11.14 15.06
N LEU A 109 5.12 11.85 14.01
CA LEU A 109 5.43 13.26 13.81
C LEU A 109 4.76 14.15 14.87
N ALA A 110 3.49 13.91 15.18
CA ALA A 110 2.77 14.63 16.23
C ALA A 110 3.46 14.48 17.57
N GLU A 111 3.83 13.24 17.94
CA GLU A 111 4.59 12.95 19.16
C GLU A 111 5.94 13.69 19.17
N THR A 112 6.68 13.64 18.07
CA THR A 112 7.99 14.32 17.94
C THR A 112 7.88 15.83 18.12
N LEU A 113 6.78 16.45 17.65
CA LEU A 113 6.53 17.88 17.75
C LEU A 113 5.81 18.30 19.05
N GLY A 114 5.30 17.34 19.82
CA GLY A 114 4.46 17.61 21.00
C GLY A 114 3.11 18.25 20.65
N LEU A 115 2.56 17.92 19.48
CA LEU A 115 1.26 18.41 19.02
C LEU A 115 0.18 17.36 19.24
N ASP A 116 -1.07 17.80 19.41
CA ASP A 116 -2.22 16.89 19.34
C ASP A 116 -2.28 16.29 17.92
N PRO A 117 -2.35 14.95 17.77
CA PRO A 117 -2.41 14.30 16.46
C PRO A 117 -3.65 14.66 15.64
N ILE A 118 -4.72 15.15 16.27
CA ILE A 118 -5.90 15.69 15.59
C ILE A 118 -5.63 17.12 15.10
N GLU A 119 -4.94 17.96 15.88
CA GLU A 119 -4.58 19.33 15.46
C GLU A 119 -3.54 19.33 14.32
N LEU A 120 -2.67 18.32 14.26
CA LEU A 120 -1.71 18.17 13.18
C LEU A 120 -2.36 17.88 11.81
N ARG A 121 -3.56 17.27 11.78
CA ARG A 121 -4.22 16.74 10.58
C ARG A 121 -5.23 17.71 9.97
#